data_AF-A0AAV4PFM0-F1
#
_entry.id   AF-A0AAV4PFM0-F1
#
_cell.length_a   1.000
_cell.length_b   1.000
_cell.length_c   1.000
_cell.angle_alpha   90.00
_cell.angle_beta   90.00
_cell.angle_gamma   90.00
#
_symmetry.space_group_name_H-M   'P 1'
#
loop_
_entity.id
_entity.type
_entity.pdbx_description
1 polymer ?
#
loop_
_entity_poly.entity_id
_entity_poly.type
_entity_poly.pdbx_seq_one_letter_code
_entity_poly.pdbx_strand_id
1 'polypeptide(L)'
;MNDGQRSTSITSNTNNYYKSSKSINELVLRLGEKSFEEIHIICQHSDAKLKIPRSNPFLIQADIKKHVNRHDHITNMKFSRQGKFIFSTADPVCAAQILNLDKILETPISTAVTFENITERFLIFDIPTNLPLSKLAAEIMHTNDMEVVELRRFVKLNSTQEFSPVLITILGTFLPDSIKIWFTNQKIRPFVDRVRQCLHCYEFTHATRVCDRNICPRCGVNHEGLCQGPEKCIHCTGPHPATSKICPRHIHEQKILEFNCRNHLTIGEARRIYAQSSRN
;
A
#
# COMPACT_ATOMS: atom_id res chain seq x y z
N MET A 1 33.90 -8.72 27.73
CA MET A 1 34.87 -8.23 26.74
C MET A 1 34.39 -8.67 25.37
N ASN A 2 33.91 -7.69 24.61
CA ASN A 2 33.82 -7.56 23.14
C ASN A 2 33.51 -8.79 22.30
N ASP A 3 32.38 -8.87 21.63
CA ASP A 3 31.84 -8.03 20.53
C ASP A 3 32.01 -8.76 19.21
N GLY A 4 30.93 -8.80 18.44
CA GLY A 4 30.92 -9.40 17.12
C GLY A 4 29.53 -9.50 16.51
N GLN A 5 28.75 -8.42 16.58
CA GLN A 5 27.57 -8.24 15.75
C GLN A 5 27.94 -8.37 14.27
N ARG A 6 27.18 -9.20 13.53
CA ARG A 6 27.09 -9.09 12.08
C ARG A 6 25.61 -9.12 11.67
N SER A 7 24.98 -7.97 11.83
CA SER A 7 23.73 -7.61 11.17
C SER A 7 23.96 -7.65 9.66
N THR A 8 23.43 -8.67 9.00
CA THR A 8 23.39 -8.77 7.53
C THR A 8 22.02 -8.31 7.06
N SER A 9 21.99 -7.08 6.53
CA SER A 9 20.89 -6.56 5.72
C SER A 9 20.84 -7.32 4.40
N ILE A 10 19.94 -8.29 4.30
CA ILE A 10 19.72 -9.04 3.05
C ILE A 10 18.92 -8.14 2.10
N THR A 11 19.63 -7.45 1.21
CA THR A 11 19.03 -6.83 0.02
C THR A 11 18.83 -7.93 -1.03
N SER A 12 17.62 -8.44 -1.19
CA SER A 12 17.29 -9.35 -2.30
C SER A 12 17.11 -8.56 -3.60
N ASN A 13 18.21 -7.99 -4.12
CA ASN A 13 18.24 -7.40 -5.46
C ASN A 13 18.21 -8.52 -6.50
N THR A 14 17.02 -9.01 -6.81
CA THR A 14 16.80 -9.73 -8.07
C THR A 14 16.69 -8.68 -9.18
N ASN A 15 17.05 -9.01 -10.42
CA ASN A 15 16.83 -8.11 -11.58
C ASN A 15 15.36 -7.66 -11.75
N ASN A 16 14.43 -8.25 -10.99
CA ASN A 16 13.00 -7.99 -11.06
C ASN A 16 12.47 -7.09 -9.93
N TYR A 17 13.29 -6.76 -8.92
CA TYR A 17 12.87 -5.93 -7.80
C TYR A 17 13.97 -4.96 -7.39
N TYR A 18 13.59 -3.70 -7.20
CA TYR A 18 14.44 -2.68 -6.59
C TYR A 18 13.66 -1.95 -5.51
N LYS A 19 14.33 -1.67 -4.39
CA LYS A 19 13.81 -0.85 -3.31
C LYS A 19 14.88 0.15 -2.90
N SER A 20 14.47 1.40 -2.69
CA SER A 20 15.35 2.46 -2.19
C SER A 20 15.99 2.05 -0.86
N SER A 21 17.28 2.34 -0.70
CA SER A 21 18.02 2.11 0.56
C SER A 21 17.73 3.17 1.62
N LYS A 22 16.99 4.22 1.28
CA LYS A 22 16.62 5.32 2.19
C LYS A 22 15.75 4.81 3.32
N SER A 23 16.00 5.33 4.52
CA SER A 23 15.14 5.01 5.67
C SER A 23 13.76 5.62 5.51
N ILE A 24 12.76 5.11 6.26
CA ILE A 24 11.41 5.68 6.26
C ILE A 24 11.44 7.15 6.68
N ASN A 25 12.25 7.51 7.69
CA ASN A 25 12.42 8.88 8.12
C ASN A 25 13.02 9.76 7.01
N GLU A 26 14.03 9.27 6.30
CA GLU A 26 14.61 10.02 5.19
C GLU A 26 13.58 10.25 4.07
N LEU A 27 12.80 9.22 3.71
CA LEU A 27 11.73 9.35 2.73
C LEU A 27 10.67 10.34 3.19
N VAL A 28 10.27 10.30 4.45
CA VAL A 28 9.30 11.25 5.01
C VAL A 28 9.84 12.67 4.93
N LEU A 29 11.07 12.93 5.34
CA LEU A 29 11.66 14.28 5.30
C LEU A 29 11.73 14.83 3.86
N ARG A 30 12.00 13.98 2.86
CA ARG A 30 11.99 14.36 1.44
C ARG A 30 10.60 14.72 0.90
N LEU A 31 9.51 14.38 1.60
CA LEU A 31 8.17 14.83 1.20
C LEU A 31 8.03 16.35 1.24
N GLY A 32 8.84 17.07 2.03
CA GLY A 32 8.77 18.53 2.12
C GLY A 32 8.96 19.26 0.78
N GLU A 33 9.52 18.59 -0.22
CA GLU A 33 9.75 19.12 -1.57
C GLU A 33 8.77 18.54 -2.62
N LYS A 34 7.78 17.75 -2.19
CA LYS A 34 6.87 17.01 -3.06
C LYS A 34 5.41 17.31 -2.74
N SER A 35 4.52 17.05 -3.69
CA SER A 35 3.07 17.16 -3.48
C SER A 35 2.56 15.96 -2.69
N PHE A 36 1.82 16.23 -1.62
CA PHE A 36 1.06 15.27 -0.83
C PHE A 36 -0.01 16.04 -0.03
N GLU A 37 -1.04 15.35 0.47
CA GLU A 37 -2.07 15.98 1.30
C GLU A 37 -1.75 15.88 2.79
N GLU A 38 -1.59 14.64 3.28
CA GLU A 38 -1.38 14.37 4.69
C GLU A 38 -0.58 13.08 4.89
N ILE A 39 0.28 13.06 5.90
CA ILE A 39 1.06 11.89 6.30
C ILE A 39 0.35 11.20 7.45
N HIS A 40 0.02 9.92 7.27
CA HIS A 40 -0.56 9.10 8.33
C HIS A 40 0.50 8.18 8.92
N ILE A 41 0.70 8.28 10.24
CA ILE A 41 1.60 7.43 11.01
C ILE A 41 0.77 6.51 11.89
N ILE A 42 0.98 5.20 11.73
CA ILE A 42 0.35 4.16 12.53
C ILE A 42 1.32 3.75 13.63
N CYS A 43 0.92 3.93 14.88
CA CYS A 43 1.62 3.41 16.05
C CYS A 43 0.85 2.20 16.59
N GLN A 44 1.51 1.06 16.64
CA GLN A 44 0.99 -0.19 17.18
C GLN A 44 1.90 -0.71 18.28
N HIS A 45 1.44 -1.68 19.07
CA HIS A 45 2.30 -2.31 20.06
C HIS A 45 3.52 -2.96 19.38
N SER A 46 4.69 -2.92 20.01
CA SER A 46 5.93 -3.49 19.47
C SER A 46 5.80 -5.00 19.20
N ASP A 47 5.16 -5.73 20.12
CA ASP A 47 4.61 -7.07 19.87
C ASP A 47 3.30 -7.01 19.06
N ALA A 48 3.32 -7.54 17.84
CA ALA A 48 2.19 -7.58 16.92
C ALA A 48 0.95 -8.36 17.44
N LYS A 49 1.10 -9.20 18.47
CA LYS A 49 -0.02 -9.94 19.10
C LYS A 49 -0.74 -9.11 20.15
N LEU A 50 -0.08 -8.11 20.71
CA LEU A 50 -0.60 -7.27 21.77
C LEU A 50 -1.24 -5.99 21.20
N LYS A 51 -2.08 -5.36 22.01
CA LYS A 51 -2.76 -4.11 21.69
C LYS A 51 -2.32 -3.04 22.66
N ILE A 52 -2.20 -1.81 22.17
CA ILE A 52 -1.97 -0.67 23.07
C ILE A 52 -3.23 -0.52 23.93
N PRO A 53 -3.10 -0.46 25.28
CA PRO A 53 -4.25 -0.29 26.15
C PRO A 53 -4.91 1.06 25.90
N ARG A 54 -6.23 1.12 26.13
CA ARG A 54 -6.95 2.38 26.06
C ARG A 54 -6.61 3.19 27.31
N SER A 55 -5.96 4.33 27.13
CA SER A 55 -5.54 5.22 28.21
C SER A 55 -6.21 6.58 28.12
N ASN A 56 -6.06 7.39 29.17
CA ASN A 56 -6.60 8.74 29.23
C ASN A 56 -5.98 9.63 28.13
N PRO A 57 -6.79 10.24 27.23
CA PRO A 57 -6.30 11.10 26.16
C PRO A 57 -5.41 12.26 26.63
N PHE A 58 -5.68 12.84 27.79
CA PHE A 58 -4.89 13.95 28.33
C PHE A 58 -3.47 13.52 28.71
N LEU A 59 -3.32 12.32 29.27
CA LEU A 59 -2.01 11.77 29.62
C LEU A 59 -1.20 11.45 28.36
N ILE A 60 -1.86 10.85 27.35
CA ILE A 60 -1.23 10.57 26.06
C ILE A 60 -0.78 11.88 25.42
N GLN A 61 -1.64 12.89 25.38
CA GLN A 61 -1.29 14.19 24.80
C GLN A 61 -0.10 14.83 25.53
N ALA A 62 -0.11 14.84 26.87
CA ALA A 62 1.00 15.39 27.66
C ALA A 62 2.31 14.63 27.41
N ASP A 63 2.26 13.33 27.24
CA ASP A 63 3.41 12.49 26.93
C ASP A 63 3.98 12.77 25.53
N ILE A 64 3.11 12.80 24.51
CA ILE A 64 3.51 13.12 23.13
C ILE A 64 4.14 14.51 23.05
N LYS A 65 3.61 15.51 23.76
CA LYS A 65 4.17 16.86 23.80
C LYS A 65 5.60 16.92 24.36
N LYS A 66 6.00 15.98 25.21
CA LYS A 66 7.38 15.91 25.73
C LYS A 66 8.38 15.40 24.69
N HIS A 67 7.92 14.57 23.77
CA HIS A 67 8.77 13.88 22.79
C HIS A 67 8.70 14.48 21.38
N VAL A 68 7.61 15.19 21.05
CA VAL A 68 7.36 15.78 19.74
C VAL A 68 7.30 17.31 19.87
N ASN A 69 8.39 17.98 19.51
CA ASN A 69 8.49 19.45 19.63
C ASN A 69 7.50 20.19 18.72
N ARG A 70 7.13 19.59 17.58
CA ARG A 70 6.19 20.18 16.61
C ARG A 70 4.77 19.64 16.79
N HIS A 71 4.38 19.31 18.02
CA HIS A 71 3.07 18.71 18.34
C HIS A 71 1.88 19.53 17.84
N ASP A 72 2.02 20.85 17.67
CA ASP A 72 0.96 21.73 17.17
C ASP A 72 0.63 21.50 15.68
N HIS A 73 1.53 20.83 14.96
CA HIS A 73 1.32 20.45 13.56
C HIS A 73 0.62 19.08 13.42
N ILE A 74 0.26 18.43 14.52
CA ILE A 74 -0.56 17.22 14.50
C ILE A 74 -2.00 17.65 14.24
N THR A 75 -2.52 17.32 13.06
CA THR A 75 -3.87 17.70 12.64
C THR A 75 -4.92 16.85 13.36
N ASN A 76 -4.62 15.57 13.58
CA ASN A 76 -5.56 14.63 14.17
C ASN A 76 -4.85 13.41 14.78
N MET A 77 -5.42 12.88 15.87
CA MET A 77 -5.00 11.64 16.52
C MET A 77 -6.22 10.75 16.76
N LYS A 78 -6.19 9.54 16.22
CA LYS A 78 -7.29 8.56 16.36
C LYS A 78 -6.81 7.28 17.01
N PHE A 79 -7.64 6.71 17.88
CA PHE A 79 -7.42 5.38 18.43
C PHE A 79 -8.34 4.37 17.74
N SER A 80 -7.74 3.41 17.03
CA SER A 80 -8.45 2.36 16.31
C SER A 80 -9.01 1.30 17.24
N ARG A 81 -10.11 0.65 16.84
CA ARG A 81 -10.68 -0.53 17.52
C ARG A 81 -9.69 -1.71 17.61
N GLN A 82 -8.65 -1.70 16.79
CA GLN A 82 -7.57 -2.69 16.82
C GLN A 82 -6.49 -2.37 17.88
N GLY A 83 -6.62 -1.29 18.65
CA GLY A 83 -5.63 -0.91 19.66
C GLY A 83 -4.39 -0.24 19.07
N LYS A 84 -4.58 0.61 18.06
CA LYS A 84 -3.52 1.34 17.36
C LYS A 84 -3.81 2.83 17.40
N PHE A 85 -2.77 3.65 17.57
CA PHE A 85 -2.88 5.09 17.33
C PHE A 85 -2.59 5.39 15.86
N ILE A 86 -3.34 6.33 15.30
CA ILE A 86 -3.12 6.86 13.96
C ILE A 86 -2.99 8.37 14.11
N PHE A 87 -1.80 8.88 13.82
CA PHE A 87 -1.49 10.30 13.78
C PHE A 87 -1.56 10.80 12.35
N SER A 88 -2.08 12.01 12.21
CA SER A 88 -2.23 12.72 10.95
C SER A 88 -1.46 14.03 11.06
N THR A 89 -0.64 14.35 10.06
CA THR A 89 0.06 15.64 9.98
C THR A 89 0.44 15.95 8.53
N ALA A 90 0.38 17.22 8.15
CA ALA A 90 0.92 17.70 6.88
C ALA A 90 2.41 18.09 6.97
N ASP A 91 3.02 17.99 8.16
CA ASP A 91 4.40 18.40 8.40
C ASP A 91 5.35 17.20 8.44
N PRO A 92 6.27 17.06 7.46
CA PRO A 92 7.26 15.98 7.41
C PRO A 92 8.16 15.89 8.64
N VAL A 93 8.52 17.02 9.25
CA VAL A 93 9.40 17.03 10.43
C VAL A 93 8.65 16.50 11.64
N CYS A 94 7.38 16.91 11.80
CA CYS A 94 6.51 16.35 12.83
C CYS A 94 6.30 14.83 12.63
N ALA A 95 6.06 14.40 11.39
CA ALA A 95 5.91 12.98 11.07
C ALA A 95 7.17 12.17 11.43
N ALA A 96 8.36 12.66 11.09
CA ALA A 96 9.63 12.02 11.44
C ALA A 96 9.86 11.94 12.96
N GLN A 97 9.45 12.96 13.73
CA GLN A 97 9.50 12.91 15.20
C GLN A 97 8.58 11.81 15.76
N ILE A 98 7.36 11.70 15.24
CA ILE A 98 6.41 10.66 15.66
C ILE A 98 6.93 9.26 15.30
N LEU A 99 7.57 9.11 14.13
CA LEU A 99 8.17 7.83 13.72
C LEU A 99 9.29 7.36 14.63
N ASN A 100 10.02 8.28 15.27
CA ASN A 100 11.09 7.95 16.21
C ASN A 100 10.58 7.56 17.61
N LEU A 101 9.27 7.62 17.86
CA LEU A 101 8.72 7.17 19.13
C LEU A 101 8.84 5.65 19.26
N ASP A 102 9.44 5.20 20.36
CA ASP A 102 9.59 3.81 20.76
C ASP A 102 8.61 3.39 21.86
N LYS A 103 8.02 4.37 22.54
CA LYS A 103 7.00 4.16 23.57
C LYS A 103 5.96 5.29 23.58
N ILE A 104 4.78 4.97 24.10
CA ILE A 104 3.78 5.95 24.51
C ILE A 104 3.41 5.60 25.95
N LEU A 105 3.60 6.56 26.86
CA LEU A 105 3.60 6.32 28.30
C LEU A 105 4.62 5.22 28.64
N GLU A 106 4.16 4.09 29.17
CA GLU A 106 4.99 2.91 29.48
C GLU A 106 4.78 1.76 28.48
N THR A 107 4.02 1.98 27.41
CA THR A 107 3.75 0.93 26.41
C THR A 107 4.76 1.02 25.27
N PRO A 108 5.53 -0.05 24.99
CA PRO A 108 6.44 -0.07 23.85
C PRO A 108 5.66 -0.14 22.54
N ILE A 109 6.05 0.66 21.57
CA ILE A 109 5.38 0.78 20.28
C ILE A 109 6.32 0.54 19.11
N SER A 110 5.72 0.25 17.96
CA SER A 110 6.33 0.26 16.65
C SER A 110 5.52 1.19 15.75
N THR A 111 6.23 2.01 15.00
CA THR A 111 5.66 3.03 14.12
C THR A 111 5.81 2.62 12.65
N ALA A 112 4.85 3.03 11.83
CA ALA A 112 4.88 2.83 10.39
C ALA A 112 4.14 3.96 9.68
N VAL A 113 4.55 4.28 8.46
CA VAL A 113 3.83 5.24 7.60
C VAL A 113 2.87 4.49 6.69
N THR A 114 1.70 5.07 6.45
CA THR A 114 0.80 4.64 5.40
C THR A 114 1.31 5.17 4.05
N PHE A 115 2.06 4.35 3.32
CA PHE A 115 2.69 4.77 2.06
C PHE A 115 1.67 5.13 0.97
N GLU A 116 0.47 4.56 1.00
CA GLU A 116 -0.60 4.86 0.05
C GLU A 116 -1.01 6.34 0.06
N ASN A 117 -0.82 7.07 1.17
CA ASN A 117 -1.13 8.50 1.26
C ASN A 117 -0.04 9.41 0.67
N ILE A 118 1.17 8.89 0.49
CA ILE A 118 2.38 9.68 0.19
C ILE A 118 3.15 9.14 -1.02
N THR A 119 2.58 8.19 -1.75
CA THR A 119 3.21 7.61 -2.93
C THR A 119 2.22 7.46 -4.07
N GLU A 120 2.76 7.50 -5.28
CA GLU A 120 2.02 7.30 -6.51
C GLU A 120 2.65 6.16 -7.32
N ARG A 121 1.83 5.45 -8.09
CA ARG A 121 2.25 4.27 -8.83
C ARG A 121 1.86 4.32 -10.29
N PHE A 122 2.81 4.01 -11.15
CA PHE A 122 2.56 3.95 -12.59
C PHE A 122 3.40 2.87 -13.28
N LEU A 123 2.96 2.50 -14.48
CA LEU A 123 3.64 1.57 -15.35
C LEU A 123 4.35 2.31 -16.48
N ILE A 124 5.54 1.81 -16.77
CA ILE A 124 6.19 2.01 -18.06
C ILE A 124 6.34 0.66 -18.76
N PHE A 125 6.31 0.71 -20.09
CA PHE A 125 6.42 -0.47 -20.95
C PHE A 125 7.75 -0.45 -21.70
N ASP A 126 8.04 -1.56 -22.38
CA ASP A 126 9.17 -1.71 -23.29
C ASP A 126 10.53 -1.53 -22.62
N ILE A 127 10.66 -1.98 -21.37
CA ILE A 127 11.93 -1.97 -20.65
C ILE A 127 12.66 -3.31 -20.83
N PRO A 128 13.90 -3.30 -21.34
CA PRO A 128 14.70 -4.52 -21.49
C PRO A 128 14.79 -5.32 -20.19
N THR A 129 14.62 -6.63 -20.26
CA THR A 129 14.65 -7.54 -19.10
C THR A 129 16.06 -7.71 -18.53
N ASN A 130 17.08 -7.52 -19.36
CA ASN A 130 18.49 -7.53 -18.94
C ASN A 130 18.93 -6.23 -18.24
N LEU A 131 18.13 -5.16 -18.28
CA LEU A 131 18.44 -3.89 -17.60
C LEU A 131 18.18 -4.05 -16.09
N PRO A 132 19.19 -3.84 -15.22
CA PRO A 132 18.99 -3.83 -13.79
C PRO A 132 18.09 -2.66 -13.38
N LEU A 133 17.08 -2.93 -12.54
CA LEU A 133 16.15 -1.89 -12.08
C LEU A 133 16.83 -0.79 -11.26
N SER A 134 17.98 -1.07 -10.63
CA SER A 134 18.77 -0.05 -9.95
C SER A 134 19.32 1.02 -10.90
N LYS A 135 19.76 0.63 -12.10
CA LYS A 135 20.19 1.58 -13.14
C LYS A 135 19.03 2.40 -13.67
N LEU A 136 17.88 1.75 -13.87
CA LEU A 136 16.65 2.43 -14.29
C LEU A 136 16.17 3.43 -13.23
N ALA A 137 16.18 3.07 -11.96
CA ALA A 137 15.82 3.96 -10.86
C ALA A 137 16.75 5.20 -10.83
N ALA A 138 18.07 5.00 -10.97
CA ALA A 138 19.02 6.09 -11.00
C ALA A 138 18.79 7.05 -12.19
N GLU A 139 18.54 6.50 -13.39
CA GLU A 139 18.19 7.31 -14.57
C GLU A 139 16.93 8.14 -14.35
N ILE A 140 15.87 7.52 -13.82
CA ILE A 140 14.60 8.23 -13.57
C ILE A 140 14.81 9.35 -12.56
N MET A 141 15.51 9.09 -11.45
CA MET A 141 15.76 10.08 -10.40
C MET A 141 16.70 11.21 -10.84
N HIS A 142 17.61 10.93 -11.78
CA HIS A 142 18.54 11.95 -12.27
C HIS A 142 17.87 12.90 -13.28
N THR A 143 17.04 12.34 -14.16
CA THR A 143 16.48 13.07 -15.29
C THR A 143 15.11 13.68 -14.99
N ASN A 144 14.39 13.12 -14.01
CA ASN A 144 13.09 13.60 -13.57
C ASN A 144 13.21 13.98 -12.10
N ASP A 145 12.61 15.10 -11.68
CA ASP A 145 12.57 15.53 -10.27
C ASP A 145 11.64 14.61 -9.44
N MET A 146 12.05 13.35 -9.30
CA MET A 146 11.26 12.26 -8.75
C MET A 146 12.11 11.45 -7.78
N GLU A 147 11.51 11.06 -6.66
CA GLU A 147 12.15 10.19 -5.69
C GLU A 147 11.55 8.79 -5.81
N VAL A 148 12.36 7.84 -6.30
CA VAL A 148 11.91 6.48 -6.56
C VAL A 148 12.00 5.63 -5.28
N VAL A 149 10.88 5.04 -4.88
CA VAL A 149 10.77 4.22 -3.65
C VAL A 149 10.93 2.73 -3.96
N GLU A 150 10.22 2.23 -4.96
CA GLU A 150 10.20 0.81 -5.33
C GLU A 150 10.00 0.66 -6.84
N LEU A 151 10.74 -0.26 -7.46
CA LEU A 151 10.48 -0.75 -8.82
C LEU A 151 10.20 -2.25 -8.78
N ARG A 152 9.19 -2.68 -9.53
CA ARG A 152 8.85 -4.09 -9.69
C ARG A 152 8.64 -4.42 -11.16
N ARG A 153 9.42 -5.36 -11.68
CA ARG A 153 9.28 -5.86 -13.03
C ARG A 153 8.22 -6.95 -13.09
N PHE A 154 7.32 -6.87 -14.06
CA PHE A 154 6.34 -7.91 -14.33
C PHE A 154 6.84 -8.83 -15.45
N VAL A 155 7.56 -9.88 -15.07
CA VAL A 155 8.01 -10.94 -15.99
C VAL A 155 7.04 -12.12 -15.90
N LYS A 156 6.57 -12.63 -17.05
CA LYS A 156 5.86 -13.92 -17.08
C LYS A 156 6.87 -15.05 -16.89
N LEU A 157 6.53 -16.04 -16.06
CA LEU A 157 7.33 -17.26 -15.92
C LEU A 157 7.54 -17.91 -17.29
N ASN A 158 8.77 -18.32 -17.60
CA ASN A 158 9.18 -18.91 -18.88
C ASN A 158 9.00 -18.02 -20.11
N SER A 159 8.96 -16.70 -19.94
CA SER A 159 8.89 -15.77 -21.06
C SER A 159 10.26 -15.61 -21.74
N THR A 160 10.29 -15.73 -23.06
CA THR A 160 11.42 -15.30 -23.91
C THR A 160 11.36 -13.81 -24.27
N GLN A 161 10.41 -13.06 -23.70
CA GLN A 161 10.26 -11.64 -24.01
C GLN A 161 11.48 -10.84 -23.55
N GLU A 162 12.08 -10.12 -24.50
CA GLU A 162 13.21 -9.23 -24.26
C GLU A 162 12.82 -7.97 -23.47
N PHE A 163 11.53 -7.62 -23.48
CA PHE A 163 10.99 -6.44 -22.82
C PHE A 163 9.87 -6.79 -21.85
N SER A 164 9.74 -6.00 -20.80
CA SER A 164 8.70 -6.20 -19.77
C SER A 164 8.22 -4.88 -19.18
N PRO A 165 6.96 -4.81 -18.74
CA PRO A 165 6.48 -3.66 -17.99
C PRO A 165 7.12 -3.60 -16.61
N VAL A 166 7.37 -2.37 -16.15
CA VAL A 166 7.89 -2.08 -14.81
C VAL A 166 6.90 -1.18 -14.09
N LEU A 167 6.45 -1.63 -12.93
CA LEU A 167 5.71 -0.83 -11.97
C LEU A 167 6.71 0.00 -11.18
N ILE A 168 6.51 1.31 -11.17
CA ILE A 168 7.31 2.28 -10.43
C ILE A 168 6.42 2.88 -9.34
N THR A 169 6.96 2.93 -8.12
CA THR A 169 6.39 3.66 -7.00
C THR A 169 7.30 4.84 -6.69
N ILE A 170 6.74 6.05 -6.71
CA ILE A 170 7.45 7.29 -6.39
C ILE A 170 6.93 7.88 -5.09
N LEU A 171 7.75 8.70 -4.45
CA LEU A 171 7.35 9.54 -3.34
C LEU A 171 6.61 10.78 -3.85
N GLY A 172 5.52 11.14 -3.18
CA GLY A 172 4.58 12.18 -3.60
C GLY A 172 3.39 11.64 -4.38
N THR A 173 2.37 12.48 -4.53
CA THR A 173 1.07 12.16 -5.14
C THR A 173 0.89 12.77 -6.54
N PHE A 174 1.83 13.60 -6.98
CA PHE A 174 1.80 14.20 -8.32
C PHE A 174 2.36 13.24 -9.36
N LEU A 175 1.62 13.07 -10.46
CA LEU A 175 1.98 12.19 -11.57
C LEU A 175 2.01 12.98 -12.90
N PRO A 176 3.17 13.10 -13.58
CA PRO A 176 3.22 13.74 -14.89
C PRO A 176 2.62 12.83 -16.00
N ASP A 177 2.29 13.39 -17.17
CA ASP A 177 1.77 12.58 -18.29
C ASP A 177 2.84 11.67 -18.94
N SER A 178 4.10 12.06 -18.81
CA SER A 178 5.26 11.33 -19.32
C SER A 178 6.49 11.62 -18.48
N ILE A 179 7.43 10.68 -18.47
CA ILE A 179 8.74 10.85 -17.85
C ILE A 179 9.83 10.73 -18.91
N LYS A 180 10.95 11.42 -18.71
CA LYS A 180 12.10 11.30 -19.57
C LYS A 180 12.97 10.14 -19.10
N ILE A 181 13.28 9.22 -20.01
CA ILE A 181 14.21 8.12 -19.78
C ILE A 181 15.22 8.16 -20.93
N TRP A 182 16.49 8.37 -20.61
CA TRP A 182 17.54 8.63 -21.59
C TRP A 182 17.17 9.82 -22.50
N PHE A 183 17.07 9.58 -23.80
CA PHE A 183 16.73 10.57 -24.83
C PHE A 183 15.26 10.51 -25.27
N THR A 184 14.42 9.75 -24.57
CA THR A 184 13.03 9.50 -24.95
C THR A 184 12.05 9.99 -23.88
N ASN A 185 10.92 10.55 -24.31
CA ASN A 185 9.80 10.86 -23.44
C ASN A 185 8.87 9.65 -23.40
N GLN A 186 8.89 8.92 -22.30
CA GLN A 186 8.11 7.72 -22.11
C GLN A 186 6.75 8.06 -21.51
N LYS A 187 5.69 7.69 -22.23
CA LYS A 187 4.32 7.78 -21.71
C LYS A 187 4.17 6.84 -20.54
N ILE A 188 3.55 7.33 -19.47
CA ILE A 188 3.28 6.52 -18.28
C ILE A 188 1.81 6.15 -18.21
N ARG A 189 1.53 5.03 -17.54
CA ARG A 189 0.16 4.57 -17.31
C ARG A 189 -0.09 4.46 -15.81
N PRO A 190 -1.00 5.26 -15.23
CA PRO A 190 -1.37 5.13 -13.83
C PRO A 190 -1.73 3.68 -13.48
N PHE A 191 -1.29 3.22 -12.32
CA PHE A 191 -1.47 1.82 -11.91
C PHE A 191 -2.59 1.68 -10.89
N VAL A 192 -3.69 1.06 -11.31
CA VAL A 192 -4.77 0.66 -10.41
C VAL A 192 -4.62 -0.83 -10.08
N ASP A 193 -4.69 -1.16 -8.79
CA ASP A 193 -4.69 -2.55 -8.36
C ASP A 193 -5.86 -3.34 -8.95
N ARG A 194 -5.64 -4.65 -9.13
CA ARG A 194 -6.70 -5.56 -9.57
C ARG A 194 -7.53 -6.00 -8.37
N VAL A 195 -8.83 -6.15 -8.59
CA VAL A 195 -9.74 -6.76 -7.62
C VAL A 195 -9.20 -8.13 -7.21
N ARG A 196 -8.89 -8.27 -5.92
CA ARG A 196 -8.48 -9.54 -5.34
C ARG A 196 -9.71 -10.26 -4.84
N GLN A 197 -9.88 -11.48 -5.31
CA GLN A 197 -10.98 -12.35 -4.93
C GLN A 197 -10.39 -13.63 -4.32
N CYS A 198 -10.95 -14.07 -3.20
CA CYS A 198 -10.58 -15.35 -2.59
C CYS A 198 -10.86 -16.48 -3.58
N LEU A 199 -9.90 -17.37 -3.81
CA LEU A 199 -10.07 -18.46 -4.78
C LEU A 199 -10.95 -19.61 -4.27
N HIS A 200 -11.19 -19.67 -2.95
CA HIS A 200 -11.99 -20.74 -2.37
C HIS A 200 -13.44 -20.33 -2.13
N CYS A 201 -13.69 -19.12 -1.63
CA CYS A 201 -15.06 -18.63 -1.34
C CYS A 201 -15.51 -17.43 -2.16
N TYR A 202 -14.67 -16.92 -3.08
CA TYR A 202 -14.97 -15.81 -3.97
C TYR A 202 -15.36 -14.47 -3.32
N GLU A 203 -15.12 -14.33 -2.02
CA GLU A 203 -15.27 -13.07 -1.28
C GLU A 203 -14.12 -12.09 -1.59
N PHE A 204 -14.40 -10.79 -1.51
CA PHE A 204 -13.43 -9.72 -1.81
C PHE A 204 -12.74 -9.14 -0.56
N THR A 205 -13.05 -9.67 0.62
CA THR A 205 -12.67 -9.08 1.91
C THR A 205 -11.42 -9.69 2.53
N HIS A 206 -10.97 -10.85 2.06
CA HIS A 206 -9.82 -11.56 2.62
C HIS A 206 -9.00 -12.27 1.55
N ALA A 207 -7.76 -12.60 1.91
CA ALA A 207 -6.87 -13.37 1.05
C ALA A 207 -7.19 -14.87 1.12
N THR A 208 -6.99 -15.59 0.02
CA THR A 208 -7.24 -17.05 -0.07
C THR A 208 -6.59 -17.84 1.06
N ARG A 209 -5.37 -17.47 1.47
CA ARG A 209 -4.60 -18.17 2.52
C ARG A 209 -5.22 -18.19 3.92
N VAL A 210 -6.17 -17.29 4.21
CA VAL A 210 -6.88 -17.24 5.50
C VAL A 210 -8.30 -17.79 5.38
N CYS A 211 -8.67 -18.32 4.23
CA CYS A 211 -10.00 -18.85 3.98
C CYS A 211 -10.08 -20.33 4.37
N ASP A 212 -11.15 -20.68 5.07
CA ASP A 212 -11.52 -22.01 5.53
C ASP A 212 -12.66 -22.64 4.70
N ARG A 213 -13.33 -21.85 3.86
CA ARG A 213 -14.47 -22.27 3.03
C ARG A 213 -14.03 -22.59 1.63
N ASN A 214 -14.60 -23.64 1.03
CA ASN A 214 -14.48 -23.95 -0.39
C ASN A 214 -15.88 -24.04 -0.99
N ILE A 215 -16.18 -23.24 -2.01
CA ILE A 215 -17.47 -23.24 -2.69
C ILE A 215 -17.25 -23.28 -4.20
N CYS A 216 -18.26 -23.75 -4.93
CA CYS A 216 -18.18 -23.77 -6.38
C CYS A 216 -18.34 -22.35 -6.96
N PRO A 217 -17.46 -21.90 -7.88
CA PRO A 217 -17.60 -20.61 -8.55
C PRO A 217 -18.88 -20.54 -9.39
N ARG A 218 -19.39 -21.68 -9.85
CA ARG A 218 -20.52 -21.76 -10.77
C ARG A 218 -21.85 -21.63 -10.04
N CYS A 219 -22.10 -22.46 -9.03
CA CYS A 219 -23.40 -22.55 -8.36
C CYS A 219 -23.39 -22.02 -6.91
N GLY A 220 -22.22 -21.69 -6.35
CA GLY A 220 -22.11 -21.15 -5.00
C GLY A 220 -22.23 -22.16 -3.85
N VAL A 221 -22.39 -23.45 -4.16
CA VAL A 221 -22.53 -24.53 -3.16
C VAL A 221 -21.21 -25.27 -3.00
N ASN A 222 -20.93 -25.78 -1.80
CA ASN A 222 -19.81 -26.70 -1.58
C ASN A 222 -20.18 -28.10 -2.10
N HIS A 223 -19.44 -28.60 -3.08
CA HIS A 223 -19.60 -29.94 -3.60
C HIS A 223 -18.27 -30.48 -4.12
N GLU A 224 -18.16 -31.80 -4.20
CA GLU A 224 -17.01 -32.49 -4.80
C GLU A 224 -17.31 -32.84 -6.26
N GLY A 225 -16.28 -32.87 -7.10
CA GLY A 225 -16.42 -33.22 -8.53
C GLY A 225 -17.02 -32.13 -9.42
N LEU A 226 -17.45 -32.54 -10.61
CA LEU A 226 -17.95 -31.63 -11.66
C LEU A 226 -19.29 -30.99 -11.27
N CYS A 227 -19.37 -29.67 -11.40
CA CYS A 227 -20.58 -28.91 -11.08
C CYS A 227 -21.67 -29.08 -12.15
N GLN A 228 -22.78 -29.71 -11.76
CA GLN A 228 -24.00 -29.81 -12.58
C GLN A 228 -25.05 -28.73 -12.27
N GLY A 229 -24.79 -27.86 -11.29
CA GLY A 229 -25.71 -26.79 -10.91
C GLY A 229 -25.76 -25.66 -11.94
N PRO A 230 -26.89 -24.92 -12.01
CA PRO A 230 -26.99 -23.73 -12.86
C PRO A 230 -26.02 -22.64 -12.39
N GLU A 231 -25.64 -21.75 -13.30
CA GLU A 231 -24.83 -20.59 -12.96
C GLU A 231 -25.61 -19.62 -12.09
N LYS A 232 -25.09 -19.39 -10.89
CA LYS A 232 -25.68 -18.48 -9.92
C LYS A 232 -24.57 -17.82 -9.13
N CYS A 233 -24.44 -16.51 -9.30
CA CYS A 233 -23.45 -15.73 -8.58
C CYS A 233 -23.80 -15.67 -7.08
N ILE A 234 -22.82 -15.93 -6.22
CA ILE A 234 -22.99 -15.84 -4.76
C ILE A 234 -23.27 -14.42 -4.25
N HIS A 235 -22.87 -13.40 -5.03
CA HIS A 235 -22.90 -12.00 -4.61
C HIS A 235 -24.15 -11.27 -5.08
N CYS A 236 -24.53 -11.45 -6.35
CA CYS A 236 -25.65 -10.73 -6.96
C CYS A 236 -26.80 -11.65 -7.40
N THR A 237 -26.69 -12.96 -7.15
CA THR A 237 -27.65 -13.99 -7.57
C THR A 237 -27.94 -14.07 -9.08
N GLY A 238 -27.14 -13.39 -9.91
CA GLY A 238 -27.28 -13.35 -11.36
C GLY A 238 -26.81 -14.64 -12.07
N PRO A 239 -27.20 -14.81 -13.35
CA PRO A 239 -26.94 -16.02 -14.15
C PRO A 239 -25.52 -16.02 -14.73
N HIS A 240 -24.52 -16.02 -13.85
CA HIS A 240 -23.10 -16.09 -14.21
C HIS A 240 -22.28 -16.62 -13.02
N PRO A 241 -21.06 -17.14 -13.24
CA PRO A 241 -20.19 -17.57 -12.14
C PRO A 241 -19.73 -16.38 -11.27
N ALA A 242 -19.30 -16.68 -10.04
CA ALA A 242 -18.78 -15.72 -9.08
C ALA A 242 -17.48 -15.01 -9.52
N THR A 243 -16.76 -15.60 -10.48
CA THR A 243 -15.53 -15.06 -11.08
C THR A 243 -15.78 -14.05 -12.21
N SER A 244 -17.04 -13.87 -12.59
CA SER A 244 -17.41 -13.03 -13.73
C SER A 244 -17.13 -11.55 -13.48
N LYS A 245 -16.41 -10.90 -14.40
CA LYS A 245 -16.08 -9.47 -14.33
C LYS A 245 -17.26 -8.54 -14.58
N ILE A 246 -18.32 -9.06 -15.22
CA ILE A 246 -19.58 -8.31 -15.42
C ILE A 246 -20.46 -8.29 -14.16
N CYS A 247 -20.08 -9.03 -13.11
CA CYS A 247 -20.81 -9.02 -11.85
C CYS A 247 -20.84 -7.60 -11.26
N PRO A 248 -22.02 -7.06 -10.88
CA PRO A 248 -22.14 -5.75 -10.25
C PRO A 248 -21.25 -5.59 -9.01
N ARG A 249 -21.08 -6.66 -8.23
CA ARG A 249 -20.21 -6.65 -7.04
C ARG A 249 -18.73 -6.53 -7.41
N HIS A 250 -18.29 -7.21 -8.46
CA HIS A 250 -16.91 -7.08 -8.96
C HIS A 250 -16.65 -5.67 -9.49
N ILE A 251 -17.58 -5.11 -10.29
CA ILE A 251 -17.49 -3.73 -10.80
C ILE A 251 -17.44 -2.73 -9.64
N HIS A 252 -18.24 -2.94 -8.60
CA HIS A 252 -18.22 -2.09 -7.40
C HIS A 252 -16.85 -2.11 -6.71
N GLU A 253 -16.25 -3.28 -6.46
CA GLU A 253 -14.90 -3.36 -5.87
C GLU A 253 -13.83 -2.74 -6.78
N GLN A 254 -13.96 -2.85 -8.11
CA GLN A 254 -13.05 -2.19 -9.05
C GLN A 254 -13.13 -0.66 -8.93
N LYS A 255 -14.35 -0.10 -8.82
CA LYS A 255 -14.54 1.35 -8.62
C LYS A 255 -13.93 1.83 -7.30
N ILE A 256 -14.01 1.02 -6.23
CA ILE A 256 -13.37 1.34 -4.95
C ILE A 256 -11.85 1.39 -5.09
N LEU A 257 -11.24 0.47 -5.85
CA LEU A 257 -9.79 0.49 -6.10
C LEU A 257 -9.36 1.70 -6.94
N GLU A 258 -10.16 2.08 -7.93
CA GLU A 258 -9.93 3.32 -8.69
C GLU A 258 -10.05 4.56 -7.79
N PHE A 259 -11.06 4.61 -6.93
CA PHE A 259 -11.27 5.70 -6.00
C PHE A 259 -10.13 5.80 -4.97
N ASN A 260 -9.70 4.66 -4.43
CA ASN A 260 -8.53 4.56 -3.56
C ASN A 260 -7.29 5.18 -4.23
N CYS A 261 -6.99 4.76 -5.46
CA CYS A 261 -5.80 5.18 -6.20
C CYS A 261 -5.83 6.68 -6.49
N ARG A 262 -6.98 7.22 -6.93
CA ARG A 262 -7.11 8.64 -7.30
C ARG A 262 -7.03 9.61 -6.12
N ASN A 263 -7.34 9.16 -4.90
CA ASN A 263 -7.41 9.99 -3.70
C ASN A 263 -6.33 9.63 -2.67
N HIS A 264 -5.38 8.76 -3.03
CA HIS A 264 -4.27 8.38 -2.15
C HIS A 264 -4.75 7.87 -0.78
N LEU A 265 -5.76 7.01 -0.78
CA LEU A 265 -6.39 6.49 0.44
C LEU A 265 -5.98 5.05 0.71
N THR A 266 -6.12 4.60 1.95
CA THR A 266 -6.11 3.15 2.20
C THR A 266 -7.38 2.50 1.64
N ILE A 267 -7.32 1.19 1.35
CA ILE A 267 -8.49 0.46 0.84
C ILE A 267 -9.66 0.47 1.84
N GLY A 268 -9.34 0.51 3.13
CA GLY A 268 -10.32 0.59 4.21
C GLY A 268 -11.04 1.94 4.25
N GLU A 269 -10.32 3.04 4.00
CA GLU A 269 -10.91 4.39 3.93
C GLU A 269 -11.76 4.55 2.67
N ALA A 270 -11.23 4.13 1.52
CA ALA A 270 -11.97 4.15 0.25
C ALA A 270 -13.31 3.41 0.38
N ARG A 271 -13.32 2.18 0.94
CA ARG A 271 -14.55 1.42 1.19
C ARG A 271 -15.53 2.17 2.11
N ARG A 272 -15.03 2.82 3.17
CA ARG A 272 -15.87 3.55 4.13
C ARG A 272 -16.55 4.75 3.49
N ILE A 273 -15.79 5.55 2.76
CA ILE A 273 -16.29 6.77 2.10
C ILE A 273 -17.28 6.39 0.99
N TYR A 274 -16.93 5.41 0.15
CA TYR A 274 -17.78 4.95 -0.94
C TYR A 274 -19.11 4.33 -0.45
N ALA A 275 -19.09 3.69 0.72
CA ALA A 275 -20.31 3.18 1.36
C ALA A 275 -21.20 4.29 1.93
N GLN A 276 -20.64 5.42 2.34
CA GLN A 276 -21.40 6.58 2.82
C GLN A 276 -22.03 7.36 1.66
N SER A 277 -21.30 7.55 0.56
CA SER A 277 -21.82 8.24 -0.63
C SER A 277 -22.94 7.49 -1.35
N SER A 278 -23.06 6.18 -1.13
CA SER A 278 -24.13 5.35 -1.71
C SER A 278 -25.41 5.30 -0.85
N ARG A 279 -25.41 5.95 0.33
CA ARG A 279 -26.56 6.01 1.26
C ARG A 279 -27.31 7.35 1.22
N ASN A 280 -26.73 8.35 0.56
CA ASN A 280 -27.32 9.65 0.29
C ASN A 280 -27.79 9.70 -1.16
#